data_AF-A0A2U3R418-F1
#
_entry.id   AF-A0A2U3R418-F1
#
_cell.length_a   1.000
_cell.length_b   1.000
_cell.length_c   1.000
_cell.angle_alpha   90.00
_cell.angle_beta   90.00
_cell.angle_gamma   90.00
#
_symmetry.space_group_name_H-M   'P 1'
#
loop_
_entity.id
_entity.type
_entity.pdbx_description
1 polymer ?
#
loop_
_entity_poly.entity_id
_entity_poly.type
_entity_poly.pdbx_seq_one_letter_code
_entity_poly.pdbx_strand_id
1 'polypeptide(L)'
;MKKCIITVYYLIDNFYKIYQEWERKRLIPNSNQRNRDGKLSLAELLTVVIYFYLSSCKDYKNYYLYYLSHKYKRSFCLPSYSRIIQLWPRILLH
;
A
#
# COMPACT_ATOMS: atom_id res chain seq x y z
N MET A 1 13.20 17.90 -8.99
CA MET A 1 11.91 17.99 -8.28
C MET A 1 11.85 16.93 -7.18
N LYS A 2 11.87 17.31 -5.89
CA LYS A 2 11.59 16.36 -4.81
C LYS A 2 10.11 15.96 -4.92
N LYS A 3 9.81 14.77 -5.46
CA LYS A 3 8.46 14.20 -5.38
C LYS A 3 8.14 14.04 -3.89
N CYS A 4 7.26 14.87 -3.33
CA CYS A 4 6.88 14.81 -1.93
C CYS A 4 6.10 13.53 -1.68
N ILE A 5 6.76 12.52 -1.13
CA ILE A 5 6.14 11.23 -0.76
C ILE A 5 4.94 11.43 0.17
N ILE A 6 4.96 12.49 0.99
CA ILE A 6 3.86 12.89 1.87
C ILE A 6 2.62 13.24 1.05
N THR A 7 2.77 14.01 -0.03
CA THR A 7 1.64 14.37 -0.92
C THR A 7 1.09 13.14 -1.63
N VAL A 8 1.97 12.25 -2.10
CA VAL A 8 1.55 11.00 -2.74
C VAL A 8 0.78 10.12 -1.75
N TYR A 9 1.31 9.94 -0.54
CA TYR A 9 0.66 9.19 0.52
C TYR A 9 -0.70 9.81 0.89
N TYR A 10 -0.78 11.13 1.06
CA TYR A 10 -2.01 11.84 1.37
C TYR A 10 -3.10 11.62 0.31
N LEU A 11 -2.73 11.71 -0.98
CA LEU A 11 -3.68 11.49 -2.07
C LEU A 11 -4.18 10.04 -2.08
N ILE A 12 -3.27 9.08 -1.87
CA ILE A 12 -3.60 7.65 -1.85
C ILE A 12 -4.50 7.31 -0.66
N ASP A 13 -4.20 7.83 0.53
CA ASP A 13 -4.98 7.61 1.74
C ASP A 13 -6.41 8.16 1.61
N ASN A 14 -6.57 9.37 1.07
CA ASN A 14 -7.89 9.95 0.81
C ASN A 14 -8.67 9.17 -0.26
N PHE A 15 -8.00 8.78 -1.35
CA PHE A 15 -8.60 7.92 -2.37
C PHE A 15 -9.08 6.61 -1.75
N TYR A 16 -8.26 5.96 -0.92
CA TYR A 16 -8.59 4.68 -0.31
C TYR A 16 -9.79 4.77 0.63
N LYS A 17 -9.90 5.85 1.43
CA LYS A 17 -11.07 6.11 2.27
C LYS A 17 -12.37 6.21 1.46
N ILE A 18 -12.33 6.96 0.35
CA ILE A 18 -13.49 7.10 -0.54
C ILE A 18 -13.84 5.75 -1.18
N TYR A 19 -12.84 5.01 -1.64
CA TYR A 19 -13.04 3.69 -2.23
C TYR A 19 -13.66 2.70 -1.23
N GLN A 20 -13.16 2.63 0.01
CA GLN A 20 -13.72 1.77 1.05
C GLN A 20 -15.19 2.09 1.34
N GLU A 21 -15.54 3.38 1.39
CA GLU A 21 -16.92 3.79 1.61
C GLU A 21 -17.82 3.36 0.44
N TRP A 22 -17.35 3.50 -0.79
CA TRP A 22 -18.04 3.05 -1.99
C TRP A 22 -18.19 1.52 -2.04
N GLU A 23 -17.14 0.77 -1.71
CA GLU A 23 -17.13 -0.69 -1.66
C GLU A 23 -18.16 -1.20 -0.64
N ARG A 24 -18.18 -0.60 0.56
CA ARG A 24 -19.17 -0.92 1.62
C ARG A 24 -20.61 -0.66 1.19
N LYS A 25 -20.86 0.33 0.32
CA LYS A 25 -22.21 0.67 -0.19
C LYS A 25 -22.67 -0.27 -1.33
N ARG A 26 -21.75 -0.84 -2.12
CA ARG A 26 -22.07 -1.78 -3.22
C ARG A 26 -22.24 -3.22 -2.76
N LEU A 27 -21.51 -3.63 -1.72
CA LEU A 27 -21.56 -5.01 -1.24
C LEU A 27 -22.77 -5.21 -0.33
N ILE A 28 -23.58 -6.25 -0.61
CA ILE A 28 -24.55 -6.78 0.36
C ILE A 28 -23.74 -7.16 1.61
N PRO A 29 -24.13 -6.72 2.82
CA PRO A 29 -23.37 -7.01 4.02
C PRO A 29 -23.28 -8.52 4.22
N ASN A 30 -22.13 -9.10 3.87
CA ASN A 30 -21.84 -10.49 4.15
C ASN A 30 -21.27 -10.55 5.56
N SER A 31 -22.07 -11.03 6.52
CA SER A 31 -21.74 -11.06 7.95
C SER A 31 -20.47 -11.84 8.29
N ASN A 32 -19.92 -12.61 7.35
CA ASN A 32 -18.74 -13.45 7.53
C ASN A 32 -17.44 -12.90 6.89
N GLN A 33 -17.41 -11.67 6.37
CA GLN A 33 -16.15 -11.10 5.87
C GLN A 33 -15.20 -10.69 7.01
N ARG A 34 -14.04 -11.34 7.05
CA ARG A 34 -13.02 -11.12 8.08
C ARG A 34 -12.17 -9.88 7.74
N ASN A 35 -12.65 -8.69 8.12
CA ASN A 35 -11.88 -7.46 8.03
C ASN A 35 -10.89 -7.35 9.18
N ARG A 36 -9.63 -7.74 8.94
CA ARG A 36 -8.52 -7.52 9.86
C ARG A 36 -7.55 -6.52 9.27
N ASP A 37 -7.32 -5.45 10.01
CA ASP A 37 -6.22 -4.54 9.74
C ASP A 37 -4.90 -5.28 9.94
N GLY A 38 -4.17 -5.44 8.84
CA GLY A 38 -2.78 -5.90 8.90
C GLY A 38 -1.89 -4.80 9.48
N LYS A 39 -0.64 -5.14 9.83
CA LYS A 39 0.37 -4.15 10.22
C LYS A 39 0.69 -3.12 9.11
N LEU A 40 0.32 -3.43 7.88
CA LEU A 40 0.43 -2.56 6.72
C LEU A 40 -0.98 -2.42 6.13
N SER A 41 -1.51 -1.21 6.17
CA SER A 41 -2.79 -0.86 5.57
C SER A 41 -2.73 -0.96 4.04
N LEU A 42 -3.89 -1.03 3.39
CA LEU A 42 -3.94 -1.09 1.93
C LEU A 42 -3.44 0.21 1.29
N ALA A 43 -3.69 1.36 1.92
CA ALA A 43 -3.18 2.66 1.47
C ALA A 43 -1.64 2.71 1.51
N GLU A 44 -1.02 2.19 2.58
CA GLU A 44 0.45 2.06 2.66
C GLU A 44 0.99 1.10 1.61
N LEU A 45 0.33 -0.05 1.42
CA LEU A 45 0.70 -1.03 0.39
C LEU A 45 0.67 -0.40 -1.02
N LEU A 46 -0.42 0.32 -1.34
CA LEU A 46 -0.59 1.03 -2.60
C LEU A 46 0.47 2.14 -2.76
N THR A 47 0.79 2.86 -1.69
CA THR A 47 1.86 3.88 -1.69
C THR A 47 3.23 3.28 -1.97
N VAL A 48 3.57 2.14 -1.35
CA VAL A 48 4.83 1.44 -1.61
C VAL A 48 4.95 1.04 -3.08
N VAL A 49 3.87 0.53 -3.68
CA VAL A 49 3.88 0.11 -5.09
C VAL A 49 3.94 1.30 -6.04
N ILE A 50 3.15 2.35 -5.83
CA ILE A 50 3.21 3.57 -6.65
C ILE A 50 4.60 4.22 -6.53
N TYR A 51 5.16 4.26 -5.32
CA TYR A 51 6.47 4.85 -5.11
C TYR A 51 7.59 4.03 -5.76
N PHE A 52 7.45 2.71 -5.89
CA PHE A 52 8.33 1.89 -6.71
C PHE A 52 8.32 2.36 -8.17
N TYR A 53 7.14 2.49 -8.79
CA TYR A 53 7.04 2.97 -10.18
C TYR A 53 7.51 4.42 -10.37
N LEU A 54 7.39 5.25 -9.35
CA LEU A 54 7.92 6.61 -9.37
C LEU A 54 9.44 6.69 -9.14
N SER A 55 10.04 5.62 -8.60
CA SER A 55 11.47 5.49 -8.38
C SER A 55 12.18 4.98 -9.63
N SER A 56 13.47 5.27 -9.76
CA SER A 56 14.30 4.76 -10.86
C SER A 56 14.81 3.33 -10.60
N CYS A 57 14.25 2.61 -9.63
CA CYS A 57 14.68 1.26 -9.30
C CYS A 57 14.23 0.27 -10.38
N LYS A 58 15.14 -0.60 -10.83
CA LYS A 58 14.87 -1.56 -11.92
C LYS A 58 14.04 -2.76 -11.47
N ASP A 59 14.23 -3.20 -10.23
CA ASP A 59 13.56 -4.37 -9.69
C ASP A 59 12.94 -4.08 -8.32
N TYR A 60 11.77 -4.68 -8.09
CA TYR A 60 10.98 -4.44 -6.88
C TYR A 60 11.67 -4.99 -5.63
N LYS A 61 12.43 -6.09 -5.76
CA LYS A 61 13.10 -6.72 -4.63
C LYS A 61 14.16 -5.80 -4.04
N ASN A 62 15.03 -5.24 -4.87
CA ASN A 62 16.06 -4.30 -4.42
C ASN A 62 15.46 -2.98 -3.94
N TYR A 63 14.42 -2.50 -4.62
CA TYR A 63 13.64 -1.36 -4.15
C TYR A 63 13.13 -1.58 -2.72
N TYR A 64 12.49 -2.71 -2.45
CA TYR A 64 11.87 -2.98 -1.16
C TYR A 64 12.90 -3.25 -0.06
N LEU A 65 13.88 -4.11 -0.35
CA LEU A 65 14.86 -4.57 0.64
C LEU A 65 15.94 -3.54 0.97
N TYR A 66 16.30 -2.66 0.03
CA TYR A 66 17.41 -1.72 0.24
C TYR A 66 16.95 -0.27 0.24
N TYR A 67 16.22 0.16 -0.79
CA TYR A 67 15.87 1.59 -0.92
C TYR A 67 14.77 2.01 0.07
N LEU A 68 13.65 1.29 0.07
CA LEU A 68 12.50 1.57 0.92
C LEU A 68 12.80 1.30 2.40
N SER A 69 13.42 0.16 2.69
CA SER A 69 13.79 -0.24 4.05
C SER A 69 14.79 0.72 4.69
N HIS A 70 15.70 1.33 3.92
CA HIS A 70 16.69 2.26 4.45
C HIS A 70 16.10 3.66 4.60
N LYS A 71 15.38 4.14 3.58
CA LYS A 71 14.88 5.53 3.53
C LYS A 71 13.61 5.75 4.36
N TYR A 72 12.75 4.74 4.49
CA TYR A 72 11.42 4.87 5.09
C TYR A 72 11.14 3.83 6.19
N LYS A 73 12.19 3.24 6.80
CA LYS A 73 12.07 2.27 7.90
C LYS A 73 11.16 2.72 9.04
N ARG A 74 11.19 4.03 9.33
CA ARG A 74 10.43 4.64 10.44
C ARG A 74 9.03 5.08 10.03
N SER A 75 8.75 5.17 8.73
CA SER A 75 7.48 5.64 8.19
C SER A 75 6.50 4.50 7.92
N PHE A 76 6.99 3.30 7.62
CA PHE A 76 6.16 2.14 7.33
C PHE A 76 6.57 0.93 8.18
N CYS A 77 5.58 0.20 8.70
CA CYS A 77 5.79 -1.12 9.28
C CYS A 77 5.94 -2.18 8.18
N LEU A 78 7.10 -2.19 7.52
CA LEU A 78 7.38 -3.07 6.39
C LEU A 78 7.41 -4.55 6.82
N PRO A 79 6.50 -5.41 6.31
CA PRO A 79 6.60 -6.85 6.53
C PRO A 79 7.79 -7.47 5.78
N SER A 80 8.01 -8.78 5.90
CA SER A 80 9.03 -9.45 5.10
C SER A 80 8.73 -9.35 3.60
N TYR A 81 9.76 -9.44 2.76
CA TYR A 81 9.58 -9.41 1.30
C TYR A 81 8.60 -10.51 0.81
N SER A 82 8.70 -11.73 1.35
CA SER A 82 7.73 -12.78 0.98
C SER A 82 6.30 -12.38 1.34
N ARG A 83 6.10 -11.71 2.48
CA ARG A 83 4.78 -11.28 2.92
C ARG A 83 4.23 -10.13 2.07
N ILE A 84 5.07 -9.19 1.61
CA ILE A 84 4.59 -8.12 0.72
C ILE A 84 4.10 -8.67 -0.63
N ILE A 85 4.81 -9.66 -1.19
CA ILE A 85 4.41 -10.32 -2.43
C ILE A 85 3.08 -11.08 -2.27
N GLN A 86 2.85 -11.72 -1.13
CA GLN A 86 1.55 -12.35 -0.84
C GLN A 86 0.41 -11.34 -0.67
N LEU A 87 0.72 -10.10 -0.29
CA LEU A 87 -0.28 -9.03 -0.11
C LEU A 87 -0.59 -8.29 -1.41
N TRP A 88 0.28 -8.37 -2.43
CA TRP A 88 0.10 -7.70 -3.72
C TRP A 88 -1.27 -7.91 -4.37
N PRO A 89 -1.87 -9.12 -4.38
CA PRO A 89 -3.19 -9.31 -4.97
C PRO A 89 -4.28 -8.43 -4.34
N ARG A 90 -4.12 -8.00 -3.08
CA ARG A 90 -5.07 -7.09 -2.42
C ARG A 90 -5.07 -5.68 -3.01
N ILE A 91 -4.04 -5.31 -3.77
CA ILE A 91 -3.96 -4.02 -4.47
C ILE A 91 -4.96 -3.97 -5.62
N LEU A 92 -5.34 -5.12 -6.17
CA LEU A 92 -6.41 -5.22 -7.15
C LEU A 92 -7.72 -4.96 -6.42
N LEU A 93 -8.09 -3.68 -6.36
CA LEU A 93 -9.36 -3.19 -5.84
C LEU A 93 -10.49 -3.87 -6.64
N HIS A 94 -11.40 -4.58 -5.97
CA HIS A 94 -12.48 -5.35 -6.57
C HIS A 94 -13.83 -4.61 -6.56
#